data_AF-A0A1U6HWT2-F1
#
_entry.id   AF-A0A1U6HWT2-F1
#
_cell.length_a   1.000
_cell.length_b   1.000
_cell.length_c   1.000
_cell.angle_alpha   90.00
_cell.angle_beta   90.00
_cell.angle_gamma   90.00
#
_symmetry.space_group_name_H-M   'P 1'
#
loop_
_entity.id
_entity.type
_entity.pdbx_description
1 polymer ?
#
loop_
_entity_poly.entity_id
_entity_poly.type
_entity_poly.pdbx_seq_one_letter_code
_entity_poly.pdbx_strand_id
1 'polypeptide(L)'
;MKKRRRYLTATMPDGYVKTIGPTTDSFTHYWRIVAELENGKTEVFWGHSRSLAEARRKRVPAEEASRTRGWKGFTFEIAELVETLA
;
A
#
# COMPACT_ATOMS: atom_id res chain seq x y z
N MET A 1 -25.24 -11.23 9.29
CA MET A 1 -24.32 -11.03 10.42
C MET A 1 -23.66 -9.66 10.31
N LYS A 2 -23.59 -8.88 11.40
CA LYS A 2 -22.95 -7.55 11.40
C LYS A 2 -21.43 -7.75 11.38
N LYS A 3 -20.73 -7.18 10.39
CA LYS A 3 -19.26 -7.30 10.32
C LYS A 3 -18.63 -6.67 11.57
N ARG A 4 -17.75 -7.40 12.25
CA ARG A 4 -17.02 -6.92 13.44
C ARG A 4 -16.06 -5.80 13.02
N ARG A 5 -16.11 -4.67 13.73
CA ARG A 5 -15.13 -3.60 13.61
C ARG A 5 -13.80 -4.08 14.20
N ARG A 6 -12.72 -3.93 13.45
CA ARG A 6 -11.37 -4.35 13.85
C ARG A 6 -10.32 -3.37 13.35
N TYR A 7 -9.17 -3.35 14.00
CA TYR A 7 -8.01 -2.65 13.51
C TYR A 7 -7.15 -3.63 12.69
N LEU A 8 -6.53 -3.11 11.64
CA LEU A 8 -5.67 -3.88 10.76
C LEU A 8 -4.33 -3.16 10.67
N THR A 9 -3.23 -3.89 10.78
CA THR A 9 -1.88 -3.33 10.73
C THR A 9 -1.07 -4.01 9.64
N ALA A 10 -0.38 -3.20 8.84
CA ALA A 10 0.64 -3.64 7.89
C ALA A 10 2.02 -3.17 8.35
N THR A 11 3.01 -4.04 8.26
CA THR A 11 4.43 -3.74 8.51
C THR A 11 5.18 -3.89 7.20
N MET A 12 5.80 -2.81 6.75
CA MET A 12 6.56 -2.75 5.51
C MET A 12 8.01 -3.23 5.71
N PRO A 13 8.70 -3.64 4.63
CA PRO A 13 10.10 -4.07 4.69
C PRO A 13 11.08 -3.04 5.27
N ASP A 14 10.80 -1.76 5.13
CA ASP A 14 11.58 -0.65 5.72
C ASP A 14 11.26 -0.37 7.19
N GLY A 15 10.41 -1.19 7.81
CA GLY A 15 9.94 -1.00 9.19
C GLY A 15 8.80 0.00 9.33
N TYR A 16 8.29 0.60 8.25
CA TYR A 16 7.11 1.46 8.32
C TYR A 16 5.88 0.66 8.73
N VAL A 17 5.17 1.14 9.76
CA VAL A 17 3.94 0.51 10.26
C VAL A 17 2.74 1.39 9.94
N LYS A 18 1.71 0.79 9.35
CA LYS A 18 0.43 1.44 9.05
C LYS A 18 -0.71 0.68 9.73
N THR A 19 -1.35 1.33 10.70
CA THR A 19 -2.59 0.83 11.30
C THR A 19 -3.80 1.55 10.69
N ILE A 20 -4.84 0.79 10.36
CA ILE A 20 -6.12 1.29 9.86
C ILE A 20 -7.27 0.74 10.69
N GLY A 21 -8.32 1.54 10.81
CA GLY A 21 -9.55 1.14 11.51
C GLY A 21 -9.90 2.06 12.68
N PRO A 22 -10.96 1.72 13.44
CA PRO A 22 -11.67 0.45 13.38
C PRO A 22 -12.56 0.34 12.12
N THR A 23 -12.37 -0.70 11.31
CA THR A 23 -13.08 -0.88 10.04
C THR A 23 -13.85 -2.20 9.97
N THR A 24 -14.93 -2.21 9.19
CA THR A 24 -15.66 -3.42 8.79
C THR A 24 -15.31 -3.90 7.39
N ASP A 25 -14.46 -3.17 6.66
CA ASP A 25 -14.01 -3.59 5.34
C ASP A 25 -13.24 -4.90 5.41
N SER A 26 -13.24 -5.62 4.29
CA SER A 26 -12.52 -6.87 4.10
C SER A 26 -11.15 -6.63 3.45
N PHE A 27 -10.47 -5.55 3.84
CA PHE A 27 -9.10 -5.32 3.38
C PHE A 27 -8.18 -6.41 3.92
N THR A 28 -7.28 -6.86 3.06
CA THR A 28 -6.32 -7.93 3.35
C THR A 28 -4.89 -7.50 3.07
N HIS A 29 -4.68 -6.47 2.24
CA HIS A 29 -3.35 -6.01 1.89
C HIS A 29 -3.29 -4.49 1.88
N TYR A 30 -2.15 -3.97 2.34
CA TYR A 30 -1.70 -2.61 2.10
C TYR A 30 -0.65 -2.64 0.99
N TRP A 31 -0.69 -1.65 0.10
CA TRP A 31 0.32 -1.48 -0.94
C TRP A 31 0.87 -0.06 -0.90
N ARG A 32 2.15 0.07 -1.27
CA ARG A 32 2.88 1.35 -1.31
C ARG A 32 3.74 1.41 -2.57
N ILE A 33 3.80 2.58 -3.18
CA ILE A 33 4.76 2.94 -4.22
C ILE A 33 5.60 4.10 -3.66
N VAL A 34 6.91 3.93 -3.64
CA VAL A 34 7.87 4.98 -3.29
C VAL A 34 8.62 5.35 -4.55
N ALA A 35 8.28 6.50 -5.13
CA ALA A 35 8.86 6.99 -6.37
C ALA A 35 9.95 8.02 -6.09
N GLU A 36 11.11 7.84 -6.72
CA GLU A 36 12.21 8.82 -6.70
C GLU A 36 12.13 9.66 -7.98
N LEU A 37 12.13 10.98 -7.83
CA LEU A 37 12.08 11.93 -8.93
C LEU A 37 13.51 12.37 -9.31
N GLU A 38 13.69 12.81 -10.56
CA GLU A 38 14.98 13.31 -11.07
C GLU A 38 15.58 14.45 -10.22
N ASN A 39 14.74 15.25 -9.56
CA ASN A 39 15.17 16.35 -8.68
C ASN A 39 15.57 15.91 -7.27
N GLY A 40 15.65 14.60 -7.01
CA GLY A 40 15.99 14.03 -5.70
C GLY A 40 14.85 14.02 -4.69
N LYS A 41 13.62 14.41 -5.07
CA LYS A 41 12.43 14.30 -4.21
C LYS A 41 11.82 12.91 -4.27
N THR A 42 11.03 12.58 -3.27
CA THR A 42 10.27 11.33 -3.20
C THR A 42 8.78 11.60 -3.19
N GLU A 43 8.03 10.87 -4.01
CA GLU A 43 6.58 10.81 -3.95
C GLU A 43 6.13 9.44 -3.44
N VAL A 44 5.17 9.42 -2.52
CA VAL A 44 4.66 8.17 -1.93
C VAL A 44 3.17 8.02 -2.23
N PHE A 45 2.81 6.91 -2.87
CA PHE A 45 1.43 6.51 -3.10
C PHE A 45 1.12 5.27 -2.29
N TRP A 46 -0.11 5.14 -1.80
CA TRP A 46 -0.49 3.99 -1.01
C TRP A 46 -1.99 3.73 -1.07
N GLY A 47 -2.38 2.51 -0.68
CA GLY A 47 -3.77 2.14 -0.58
C GLY A 47 -3.97 0.76 0.03
N HIS A 48 -5.22 0.32 0.06
CA HIS A 48 -5.63 -0.99 0.57
C HIS A 48 -6.37 -1.77 -0.51
N SER A 49 -6.28 -3.09 -0.46
CA SER A 49 -7.03 -3.98 -1.34
C SER A 49 -7.65 -5.14 -0.59
N ARG A 50 -8.63 -5.79 -1.22
CA ARG A 50 -9.34 -6.95 -0.66
C ARG A 50 -8.68 -8.28 -1.04
N SER A 51 -7.67 -8.25 -1.91
CA SER A 51 -6.85 -9.40 -2.28
C SER A 51 -5.43 -9.01 -2.70
N LEU A 52 -4.52 -9.98 -2.64
CA LEU A 52 -3.16 -9.85 -3.19
C LEU A 52 -3.17 -9.56 -4.69
N ALA A 53 -4.10 -10.18 -5.43
CA ALA A 53 -4.24 -9.97 -6.86
C ALA A 53 -4.60 -8.52 -7.20
N GLU A 54 -5.54 -7.92 -6.45
CA GLU A 54 -5.87 -6.49 -6.58
C GLU A 54 -4.68 -5.58 -6.27
N ALA A 55 -3.92 -5.88 -5.23
CA ALA A 55 -2.71 -5.12 -4.88
C ALA A 55 -1.69 -5.21 -6.01
N ARG A 56 -1.35 -6.43 -6.48
CA ARG A 56 -0.38 -6.66 -7.56
C ARG A 56 -0.74 -5.91 -8.86
N ARG A 57 -2.03 -5.76 -9.16
CA ARG A 57 -2.49 -4.97 -10.33
C ARG A 57 -2.12 -3.49 -10.26
N LYS A 58 -1.70 -2.96 -9.11
CA LYS A 58 -1.21 -1.58 -8.97
C LYS A 58 0.19 -1.37 -9.51
N ARG A 59 0.93 -2.44 -9.81
CA ARG A 59 2.25 -2.36 -10.42
C ARG A 59 2.22 -1.76 -11.83
N VAL A 60 1.28 -2.17 -12.67
CA VAL A 60 1.18 -1.67 -14.06
C VAL A 60 0.94 -0.14 -14.10
N PRO A 61 -0.03 0.42 -13.37
CA PRO A 61 -0.17 1.88 -13.26
C PRO A 61 1.09 2.58 -12.70
N ALA A 62 1.86 1.94 -11.83
CA ALA A 62 3.11 2.49 -11.31
C ALA A 62 4.19 2.55 -12.40
N GLU A 63 4.30 1.53 -13.24
CA GLU A 63 5.22 1.47 -14.39
C GLU A 63 4.84 2.51 -15.45
N GLU A 64 3.55 2.74 -15.69
CA GLU A 64 3.07 3.82 -16.57
C GLU A 64 3.35 5.21 -15.97
N ALA A 65 3.10 5.38 -14.68
CA ALA A 65 3.41 6.61 -13.96
C ALA A 65 4.91 6.91 -14.00
N SER A 66 5.78 5.90 -13.85
CA SER A 66 7.23 6.12 -13.85
C SER A 66 7.73 6.69 -15.18
N ARG A 67 7.10 6.31 -16.31
CA ARG A 67 7.44 6.80 -17.65
C ARG A 67 6.93 8.20 -17.93
N THR A 68 5.85 8.62 -17.28
CA THR A 68 5.13 9.87 -17.62
C THR A 68 5.33 10.98 -16.61
N ARG A 69 5.74 10.65 -15.37
CA ARG A 69 5.83 11.60 -14.24
C ARG A 69 7.26 12.00 -13.87
N GLY A 70 8.25 11.67 -14.71
CA GLY A 70 9.65 12.02 -14.45
C GLY A 70 10.22 11.31 -13.23
N TRP A 71 9.79 10.07 -12.97
CA TRP A 71 10.38 9.24 -11.94
C TRP A 71 11.68 8.63 -12.47
N LYS A 72 12.75 8.78 -11.71
CA LYS A 72 14.03 8.08 -11.92
C LYS A 72 13.88 6.58 -11.66
N GLY A 73 13.01 6.23 -10.71
CA GLY A 73 12.72 4.86 -10.34
C GLY A 73 11.61 4.81 -9.29
N PHE A 74 11.15 3.61 -8.99
CA PHE A 74 10.20 3.41 -7.89
C PHE A 74 10.37 2.04 -7.26
N THR A 75 10.02 1.96 -5.98
CA THR A 75 9.86 0.70 -5.25
C THR A 75 8.36 0.44 -5.09
N PHE A 76 7.91 -0.76 -5.40
CA PHE A 76 6.53 -1.19 -5.20
C PHE A 76 6.47 -2.33 -4.20
N GLU A 77 5.71 -2.11 -3.14
CA GLU A 77 5.65 -3.01 -1.99
C GLU A 77 4.21 -3.36 -1.65
N ILE A 78 4.03 -4.56 -1.14
CA ILE A 78 2.75 -5.06 -0.64
C ILE A 78 3.03 -5.73 0.70
N ALA A 79 2.21 -5.43 1.70
CA ALA A 79 2.22 -6.10 2.99
C ALA A 79 0.80 -6.61 3.31
N GLU A 80 0.72 -7.77 3.95
CA GLU A 80 -0.54 -8.28 4.47
C GLU A 80 -1.01 -7.42 5.64
N LEU A 81 -2.33 -7.27 5.75
CA LEU A 81 -2.98 -6.62 6.86
C LEU A 81 -3.35 -7.67 7.90
N VAL A 82 -2.81 -7.53 9.11
CA VAL A 82 -3.06 -8.42 10.24
C VAL A 82 -3.99 -7.72 11.24
N GLU A 83 -4.98 -8.43 11.78
CA GLU A 83 -5.82 -7.88 12.84
C GLU A 83 -4.99 -7.62 14.10
N THR A 84 -5.06 -6.40 14.62
CA THR A 84 -4.40 -6.03 15.88
C THR A 84 -5.43 -5.61 16.92
N LEU A 85 -5.14 -5.93 18.17
CA LEU A 85 -5.82 -5.34 19.32
C LEU A 85 -5.33 -3.89 19.39
N ALA A 86 -6.19 -2.91 19.14
CA ALA A 86 -5.84 -1.51 19.37
C ALA A 86 -5.82 -1.18 20.86
#